data_AF-A0A935KSH8-F1
#
_entry.id   AF-A0A935KSH8-F1
#
_cell.length_a   1.000
_cell.length_b   1.000
_cell.length_c   1.000
_cell.angle_alpha   90.00
_cell.angle_beta   90.00
_cell.angle_gamma   90.00
#
_symmetry.space_group_name_H-M   'P 1'
#
loop_
_entity.id
_entity.type
_entity.pdbx_description
1 polymer ?
#
loop_
_entity_poly.entity_id
_entity_poly.type
_entity_poly.pdbx_seq_one_letter_code
_entity_poly.pdbx_strand_id
1 'polypeptide(L)'
;MKTILRILTVTGLLISSVNYFSCNENTVGPVKNSVSGKIYSSTKATLSNLKVTIQNKTTTIASDGSFSLNDIVFPYDALITDASGRYKTLHRNLNVSAVDLIMSYIDRASLVTLEVNIPDSIFYKELAILLIFSDGKNVSNYKYVDRFTPPSLINLGLGYTAYPYTGKLYLLTYKLDNQSGIISYENFGVSEDIEIAPGGNLNYTFTSEQISFNPGELDVPVNINSTGNSNFAFCQYYIGFAKEKIYSGIFHSMQSYSGHFVVRIPSGLPVQCYNYLNAYSTSANGSGTDQFLMVPGTQNNFTVSDNPVLLTPPVDALVSDTTKFTFSGGGEEGIYNILFYDTGFITSVFQSSPIIEYKDVKDLVQNEGSSGQLFWHVSKFGKISSIDKFATEYFGSQQSFTTGSETRYFRFK
;
A
#
# COMPACT_ATOMS: atom_id res chain seq x y z
N MET A 1 -4.60 23.97 81.80
CA MET A 1 -4.60 25.00 80.72
C MET A 1 -3.54 24.76 79.64
N LYS A 2 -2.27 24.49 79.97
CA LYS A 2 -1.19 24.31 78.97
C LYS A 2 -1.37 23.12 78.00
N THR A 3 -2.06 22.05 78.41
CA THR A 3 -2.28 20.86 77.57
C THR A 3 -3.37 21.05 76.51
N ILE A 4 -4.44 21.79 76.85
CA ILE A 4 -5.54 22.08 75.92
C ILE A 4 -5.08 23.03 74.81
N LEU A 5 -4.21 24.00 75.14
CA LEU A 5 -3.65 24.92 74.16
C LEU A 5 -2.74 24.21 73.15
N ARG A 6 -1.99 23.17 73.57
CA ARG A 6 -1.14 22.35 72.69
C ARG A 6 -1.93 21.46 71.73
N ILE A 7 -3.06 20.90 72.18
CA ILE A 7 -3.93 20.09 71.33
C ILE A 7 -4.58 20.99 70.25
N LEU A 8 -5.05 22.18 70.62
CA LEU A 8 -5.62 23.14 69.65
C LEU A 8 -4.60 23.65 68.62
N THR A 9 -3.33 23.83 68.99
CA THR A 9 -2.29 24.24 68.03
C THR A 9 -1.89 23.12 67.07
N VAL A 10 -1.81 21.88 67.55
CA VAL A 10 -1.47 20.71 66.70
C VAL A 10 -2.62 20.37 65.74
N THR A 11 -3.88 20.45 66.18
CA THR A 11 -5.04 20.22 65.30
C THR A 11 -5.23 21.34 64.27
N GLY A 12 -4.94 22.60 64.64
CA GLY A 12 -4.96 23.72 63.69
C GLY A 12 -3.89 23.61 62.59
N LEU A 13 -2.68 23.16 62.95
CA LEU A 13 -1.60 22.90 61.98
C LEU A 13 -1.94 21.74 61.04
N LEU A 14 -2.52 20.65 61.53
CA LEU A 14 -2.93 19.51 60.70
C LEU A 14 -4.03 19.86 59.69
N ILE A 15 -5.01 20.69 60.08
CA ILE A 15 -6.09 21.13 59.15
C ILE A 15 -5.54 22.12 58.11
N SER A 16 -4.54 22.93 58.45
CA SER A 16 -3.86 23.81 57.47
C SER A 16 -2.99 23.03 56.48
N SER A 17 -2.37 21.92 56.89
CA SER A 17 -1.59 21.06 55.98
C SER A 17 -2.46 20.25 55.02
N VAL A 18 -3.68 19.86 55.41
CA VAL A 18 -4.61 19.16 54.50
C VAL A 18 -5.18 20.12 53.44
N ASN A 19 -5.45 21.38 53.79
CA ASN A 19 -5.92 22.37 52.80
C ASN A 19 -4.82 22.86 51.84
N TYR A 20 -3.55 22.88 52.26
CA TYR A 20 -2.43 23.23 51.37
C TYR A 20 -1.94 22.08 50.47
N PHE A 21 -2.17 20.81 50.85
CA PHE A 21 -1.86 19.65 50.01
C PHE A 21 -3.05 19.15 49.15
N SER A 22 -4.25 19.68 49.35
CA SER A 22 -5.48 19.26 48.64
C SER A 22 -5.81 20.07 47.37
N CYS A 23 -5.01 21.07 46.99
CA CYS A 23 -5.27 21.90 45.80
C CYS A 23 -3.99 22.36 45.11
N ASN A 24 -3.05 21.44 44.90
CA ASN A 24 -2.04 21.62 43.86
C ASN A 24 -1.86 20.31 43.10
N GLU A 25 -2.99 19.72 42.70
CA GLU A 25 -3.02 19.03 41.42
C GLU A 25 -2.76 20.10 40.36
N ASN A 26 -1.48 20.43 40.14
CA ASN A 26 -1.02 20.64 38.78
C ASN A 26 -1.29 19.30 38.07
N THR A 27 -2.57 19.06 37.75
CA THR A 27 -2.96 18.20 36.66
C THR A 27 -2.26 18.84 35.49
N VAL A 28 -1.05 18.35 35.20
CA VAL A 28 -0.37 18.63 33.95
C VAL A 28 -1.37 18.16 32.92
N GLY A 29 -2.15 19.11 32.39
CA GLY A 29 -3.13 18.83 31.36
C GLY A 29 -2.40 18.07 30.25
N PRO A 30 -3.10 17.17 29.54
CA PRO A 30 -2.45 16.37 28.51
C PRO A 30 -1.64 17.30 27.59
N VAL A 31 -0.35 16.99 27.41
CA VAL A 31 0.56 17.84 26.65
C VAL A 31 -0.01 17.99 25.25
N LYS A 32 -0.36 19.24 24.93
CA LYS A 32 -0.96 19.64 23.66
C LYS A 32 0.16 19.97 22.69
N ASN A 33 0.21 19.23 21.59
CA ASN A 33 1.26 19.34 20.60
C ASN A 33 0.72 19.83 19.26
N SER A 34 1.59 20.43 18.45
CA SER A 34 1.33 20.60 17.03
C SER A 34 1.67 19.30 16.30
N VAL A 35 0.75 18.81 15.49
CA VAL A 35 0.97 17.72 14.55
C VAL A 35 0.99 18.31 13.14
N SER A 36 1.97 17.91 12.33
CA SER A 36 2.12 18.35 10.95
C SER A 36 2.65 17.22 10.10
N GLY A 37 2.47 17.32 8.79
CA GLY A 37 2.80 16.21 7.91
C GLY A 37 2.43 16.44 6.47
N LYS A 38 2.70 15.43 5.64
CA LYS A 38 2.20 15.36 4.26
C LYS A 38 1.35 14.12 4.03
N ILE A 39 0.43 14.21 3.08
CA ILE A 39 -0.38 13.09 2.62
C ILE A 39 0.00 12.70 1.20
N TYR A 40 0.26 11.42 1.03
CA TYR A 40 0.56 10.80 -0.24
C TYR A 40 -0.46 9.72 -0.58
N SER A 41 -0.62 9.41 -1.86
CA SER A 41 -1.27 8.18 -2.29
C SER A 41 -0.41 6.96 -1.95
N SER A 42 -0.98 5.77 -2.08
CA SER A 42 -0.22 4.51 -2.12
C SER A 42 0.89 4.49 -3.19
N THR A 43 0.76 5.36 -4.20
CA THR A 43 1.73 5.55 -5.28
C THR A 43 2.76 6.66 -5.00
N LYS A 44 2.83 7.18 -3.76
CA LYS A 44 3.68 8.32 -3.35
C LYS A 44 3.41 9.63 -4.11
N ALA A 45 2.29 9.73 -4.82
CA ALA A 45 1.87 11.00 -5.40
C ALA A 45 1.31 11.88 -4.28
N THR A 46 1.77 13.12 -4.20
CA THR A 46 1.22 14.11 -3.27
C THR A 46 -0.25 14.34 -3.59
N LEU A 47 -1.12 14.22 -2.58
CA LEU A 47 -2.55 14.44 -2.74
C LEU A 47 -2.93 15.87 -2.33
N SER A 48 -4.08 16.35 -2.80
CA SER A 48 -4.61 17.67 -2.44
C SER A 48 -6.11 17.60 -2.19
N ASN A 49 -6.68 18.63 -1.55
CA ASN A 49 -8.13 18.76 -1.31
C ASN A 49 -8.77 17.62 -0.49
N LEU A 50 -7.97 16.88 0.27
CA LEU A 50 -8.43 15.92 1.27
C LEU A 50 -8.64 16.60 2.62
N LYS A 51 -9.45 15.99 3.47
CA LYS A 51 -9.61 16.39 4.87
C LYS A 51 -8.84 15.45 5.77
N VAL A 52 -8.13 16.02 6.73
CA VAL A 52 -7.46 15.30 7.83
C VAL A 52 -8.17 15.65 9.11
N THR A 53 -8.69 14.64 9.78
CA THR A 53 -9.34 14.75 11.08
C THR A 53 -8.50 14.02 12.12
N ILE A 54 -8.08 14.75 13.15
CA ILE A 54 -7.42 14.20 14.34
C ILE A 54 -8.26 14.62 15.54
N GLN A 55 -8.77 13.65 16.29
CA GLN A 55 -9.74 13.89 17.37
C GLN A 55 -10.96 14.67 16.83
N ASN A 56 -11.30 15.83 17.42
CA ASN A 56 -12.39 16.69 16.96
C ASN A 56 -11.92 17.84 16.03
N LYS A 57 -10.65 17.82 15.59
CA LYS A 57 -10.06 18.89 14.77
C LYS A 57 -9.90 18.41 13.33
N THR A 58 -10.29 19.25 12.38
CA THR A 58 -10.22 18.94 10.95
C THR A 58 -9.53 20.07 10.19
N THR A 59 -8.68 19.72 9.23
CA THR A 59 -8.10 20.65 8.26
C THR A 59 -8.19 20.08 6.85
N THR A 60 -8.25 20.96 5.85
CA THR A 60 -8.05 20.58 4.45
C THR A 60 -6.56 20.61 4.14
N ILE A 61 -6.04 19.60 3.44
CA ILE A 61 -4.64 19.59 3.03
C ILE A 61 -4.37 20.58 1.91
N ALA A 62 -3.18 21.18 1.94
CA ALA A 62 -2.72 22.09 0.90
C ALA A 62 -2.42 21.33 -0.42
N SER A 63 -2.15 22.08 -1.49
CA SER A 63 -1.80 21.51 -2.81
C SER A 63 -0.50 20.71 -2.81
N ASP A 64 0.38 20.93 -1.84
CA ASP A 64 1.61 20.16 -1.60
C ASP A 64 1.43 18.99 -0.63
N GLY A 65 0.16 18.65 -0.36
CA GLY A 65 -0.25 17.58 0.53
C GLY A 65 0.01 17.86 2.00
N SER A 66 0.51 19.05 2.34
CA SER A 66 0.83 19.38 3.72
C SER A 66 -0.43 19.64 4.56
N PHE A 67 -0.33 19.32 5.85
CA PHE A 67 -1.33 19.63 6.86
C PHE A 67 -0.67 20.02 8.18
N SER A 68 -1.40 20.77 9.01
CA SER A 68 -1.01 21.08 10.38
C SER A 68 -2.24 21.25 11.26
N LEU A 69 -2.21 20.64 12.45
CA LEU A 69 -3.24 20.73 13.48
C LEU A 69 -2.57 20.96 14.83
N ASN A 70 -3.03 21.97 15.55
CA ASN A 70 -2.54 22.31 16.89
C ASN A 70 -3.31 21.59 17.99
N ASP A 71 -2.80 21.65 19.22
CA ASP A 71 -3.33 21.04 20.44
C ASP A 71 -3.88 19.62 20.28
N ILE A 72 -3.03 18.74 19.76
CA ILE A 72 -3.28 17.30 19.70
C ILE A 72 -2.68 16.63 20.93
N VAL A 73 -3.43 15.70 21.50
CA VAL A 73 -2.97 14.83 22.60
C VAL A 73 -2.50 13.50 22.01
N PHE A 74 -1.31 13.07 22.40
CA PHE A 74 -0.76 11.77 22.00
C PHE A 74 -1.19 10.63 22.96
N PRO A 75 -1.31 9.37 22.50
CA PRO A 75 -1.34 8.98 21.08
C PRO A 75 -2.65 9.44 20.42
N TYR A 76 -2.67 9.51 19.09
CA TYR A 76 -3.84 9.92 18.32
C TYR A 76 -4.10 9.01 17.12
N ASP A 77 -5.35 9.05 16.65
CA ASP A 77 -5.74 8.50 15.37
C ASP A 77 -5.90 9.65 14.35
N ALA A 78 -5.46 9.42 13.11
CA ALA A 78 -5.64 10.35 12.00
C ALA A 78 -6.54 9.73 10.93
N LEU A 79 -7.70 10.35 10.70
CA LEU A 79 -8.64 9.99 9.64
C LEU A 79 -8.46 10.92 8.45
N ILE A 80 -8.17 10.35 7.29
CA ILE A 80 -8.07 11.05 6.01
C ILE A 80 -9.32 10.71 5.20
N THR A 81 -10.01 11.73 4.69
CA THR A 81 -11.23 11.56 3.86
C THR A 81 -11.15 12.39 2.60
N ASP A 82 -11.69 11.86 1.50
CA ASP A 82 -11.86 12.63 0.28
C ASP A 82 -13.12 13.51 0.30
N ALA A 83 -13.24 14.41 -0.67
CA ALA A 83 -14.37 15.33 -0.74
C ALA A 83 -15.72 14.61 -0.88
N SER A 84 -15.76 13.43 -1.49
CA SER A 84 -16.97 12.63 -1.65
C SER A 84 -17.32 11.78 -0.42
N GLY A 85 -16.38 11.62 0.52
CA GLY A 85 -16.48 10.70 1.65
C GLY A 85 -16.47 9.23 1.26
N ARG A 86 -16.24 8.91 -0.03
CA ARG A 86 -16.19 7.54 -0.55
C ARG A 86 -14.93 6.81 -0.12
N TYR A 87 -13.85 7.54 0.09
CA TYR A 87 -12.58 6.94 0.43
C TYR A 87 -12.06 7.50 1.74
N LYS A 88 -11.64 6.57 2.59
CA LYS A 88 -11.18 6.88 3.93
C LYS A 88 -9.90 6.12 4.22
N THR A 89 -8.98 6.74 4.95
CA THR A 89 -7.81 6.05 5.50
C THR A 89 -7.60 6.45 6.94
N LEU A 90 -7.56 5.47 7.84
CA LEU A 90 -7.37 5.65 9.26
C LEU A 90 -5.98 5.15 9.67
N HIS A 91 -5.17 6.04 10.24
CA HIS A 91 -3.89 5.69 10.87
C HIS A 91 -4.07 5.70 12.37
N ARG A 92 -3.81 4.58 13.04
CA ARG A 92 -4.10 4.43 14.47
C ARG A 92 -2.88 4.50 15.35
N ASN A 93 -3.07 5.06 16.55
CA ASN A 93 -2.07 5.10 17.63
C ASN A 93 -0.75 5.78 17.23
N LEU A 94 -0.80 6.86 16.45
CA LEU A 94 0.35 7.69 16.14
C LEU A 94 0.84 8.42 17.39
N ASN A 95 2.16 8.50 17.57
CA ASN A 95 2.79 9.14 18.73
C ASN A 95 3.90 10.14 18.33
N VAL A 96 3.79 10.70 17.12
CA VAL A 96 4.74 11.67 16.55
C VAL A 96 4.07 12.97 16.14
N SER A 97 4.82 14.07 16.22
CA SER A 97 4.41 15.43 15.81
C SER A 97 4.65 15.75 14.33
N ALA A 98 5.59 15.08 13.69
CA ALA A 98 5.86 15.19 12.25
C ALA A 98 5.62 13.81 11.61
N VAL A 99 4.67 13.72 10.69
CA VAL A 99 4.22 12.42 10.17
C VAL A 99 3.83 12.49 8.69
N ASP A 100 4.38 11.60 7.88
CA ASP A 100 3.94 11.44 6.50
C ASP A 100 2.96 10.27 6.41
N LEU A 101 1.74 10.57 5.96
CA LEU A 101 0.62 9.63 5.94
C LEU A 101 0.30 9.19 4.51
N ILE A 102 -0.23 7.98 4.40
CA ILE A 102 -0.64 7.38 3.13
C ILE A 102 -2.17 7.31 3.10
N MET A 103 -2.75 7.66 1.96
CA MET A 103 -4.15 7.40 1.67
C MET A 103 -4.26 6.34 0.58
N SER A 104 -5.07 5.31 0.84
CA SER A 104 -5.43 4.30 -0.15
C SER A 104 -6.50 4.86 -1.10
N TYR A 105 -6.19 5.93 -1.85
CA TYR A 105 -7.13 6.62 -2.74
C TYR A 105 -6.90 6.28 -4.21
N ILE A 106 -8.00 6.07 -4.95
CA ILE A 106 -8.00 5.92 -6.41
C ILE A 106 -9.15 6.76 -6.97
N ASP A 107 -8.96 8.07 -7.11
CA ASP A 107 -9.81 8.89 -7.99
C ASP A 107 -9.24 8.90 -9.41
N ARG A 108 -10.15 8.66 -10.36
CA ARG A 108 -9.90 8.48 -11.79
C ARG A 108 -9.91 9.79 -12.56
N ALA A 109 -10.11 10.94 -11.90
CA ALA A 109 -10.38 12.22 -12.55
C ALA A 109 -9.16 12.98 -13.13
N SER A 110 -7.93 12.47 -13.02
CA SER A 110 -6.76 13.09 -13.68
C SER A 110 -5.69 12.06 -14.02
N LEU A 111 -6.06 11.10 -14.88
CA LEU A 111 -5.11 10.17 -15.46
C LEU A 111 -4.25 10.92 -16.46
N VAL A 112 -2.96 11.06 -16.15
CA VAL A 112 -1.98 11.41 -17.19
C VAL A 112 -1.82 10.18 -18.08
N THR A 113 -1.94 10.36 -19.40
CA THR A 113 -1.67 9.30 -20.38
C THR A 113 -0.46 9.64 -21.23
N LEU A 114 0.44 8.67 -21.35
CA LEU A 114 1.53 8.68 -22.31
C LEU A 114 1.14 7.76 -23.47
N GLU A 115 0.91 8.34 -24.65
CA GLU A 115 0.68 7.60 -25.87
C GLU A 115 2.05 7.30 -26.52
N VAL A 116 2.38 6.03 -26.66
CA VAL A 116 3.68 5.58 -27.15
C VAL A 116 3.52 4.91 -28.49
N ASN A 117 4.16 5.48 -29.52
CA ASN A 117 4.26 4.91 -30.84
C ASN A 117 5.53 4.04 -30.93
N ILE A 118 5.37 2.81 -31.40
CA ILE A 118 6.45 1.85 -31.60
C ILE A 118 6.56 1.60 -33.11
N PRO A 119 7.77 1.65 -33.70
CA PRO A 119 7.95 1.38 -35.12
C PRO A 119 7.44 -0.01 -35.51
N ASP A 120 6.75 -0.09 -36.66
CA ASP A 120 6.25 -1.34 -37.24
C ASP A 120 7.34 -2.41 -37.40
N SER A 121 8.61 -2.00 -37.56
CA SER A 121 9.75 -2.91 -37.65
C SER A 121 9.97 -3.79 -36.41
N ILE A 122 9.39 -3.43 -35.27
CA ILE A 122 9.50 -4.16 -34.00
C ILE A 122 8.31 -5.08 -33.76
N PHE A 123 7.17 -4.82 -34.43
CA PHE A 123 5.98 -5.65 -34.30
C PHE A 123 6.12 -6.92 -35.14
N TYR A 124 6.50 -8.01 -34.48
CA TYR A 124 6.33 -9.35 -35.01
C TYR A 124 5.13 -10.01 -34.33
N LYS A 125 4.35 -10.83 -35.06
CA LYS A 125 3.10 -11.49 -34.63
C LYS A 125 3.23 -12.43 -33.40
N GLU A 126 4.39 -12.46 -32.76
CA GLU A 126 4.73 -13.38 -31.67
C GLU A 126 5.29 -12.66 -30.45
N LEU A 127 5.52 -11.33 -30.52
CA LEU A 127 6.12 -10.58 -29.42
C LEU A 127 5.05 -9.94 -28.56
N ALA A 128 5.15 -10.19 -27.25
CA ALA A 128 4.53 -9.34 -26.26
C ALA A 128 5.44 -8.14 -25.96
N ILE A 129 4.82 -7.03 -25.56
CA ILE A 129 5.51 -5.79 -25.21
C ILE A 129 5.19 -5.42 -23.78
N LEU A 130 6.23 -5.06 -23.04
CA LEU A 130 6.14 -4.36 -21.78
C LEU A 130 6.70 -2.95 -21.96
N LEU A 131 5.85 -1.98 -21.69
CA LEU A 131 6.23 -0.58 -21.59
C LEU A 131 6.23 -0.18 -20.12
N ILE A 132 7.29 0.45 -19.63
CA ILE A 132 7.40 0.96 -18.26
C ILE A 132 7.84 2.41 -18.30
N PHE A 133 7.15 3.28 -17.57
CA PHE A 133 7.70 4.60 -17.22
C PHE A 133 8.18 4.56 -15.77
N SER A 134 9.37 5.09 -15.49
CA SER A 134 9.87 5.25 -14.13
C SER A 134 10.68 6.54 -13.94
N ASP A 135 10.48 7.24 -12.83
CA ASP A 135 11.32 8.39 -12.41
C ASP A 135 12.59 7.95 -11.64
N GLY A 136 12.81 6.64 -11.51
CA GLY A 136 13.90 6.04 -10.74
C GLY A 136 13.72 6.10 -9.22
N LYS A 137 12.65 6.74 -8.73
CA LYS A 137 12.39 7.00 -7.31
C LYS A 137 10.99 6.50 -6.92
N ASN A 138 9.95 7.28 -7.23
CA ASN A 138 8.62 7.18 -6.66
C ASN A 138 7.52 6.87 -7.68
N VAL A 139 7.77 7.02 -8.98
CA VAL A 139 6.80 6.80 -10.05
C VAL A 139 7.25 5.60 -10.85
N SER A 140 6.41 4.57 -10.93
CA SER A 140 6.60 3.45 -11.84
C SER A 140 5.23 2.98 -12.31
N ASN A 141 5.00 3.00 -13.62
CA ASN A 141 3.77 2.58 -14.25
C ASN A 141 4.11 1.71 -15.46
N TYR A 142 3.20 0.82 -15.84
CA TYR A 142 3.44 -0.09 -16.94
C TYR A 142 2.19 -0.34 -17.78
N LYS A 143 2.45 -0.82 -19.00
CA LYS A 143 1.44 -1.36 -19.88
C LYS A 143 1.98 -2.63 -20.51
N TYR A 144 1.24 -3.72 -20.33
CA TYR A 144 1.40 -4.95 -21.10
C TYR A 144 0.57 -4.86 -22.37
N VAL A 145 1.17 -5.26 -23.48
CA VAL A 145 0.50 -5.48 -24.76
C VAL A 145 0.76 -6.91 -25.19
N ASP A 146 -0.33 -7.63 -25.42
CA ASP A 146 -0.30 -9.02 -25.80
C ASP A 146 0.11 -9.22 -27.26
N ARG A 147 0.69 -10.38 -27.58
CA ARG A 147 1.21 -10.76 -28.90
C ARG A 147 0.16 -10.78 -30.02
N PHE A 148 -1.12 -10.86 -29.67
CA PHE A 148 -2.23 -10.96 -30.63
C PHE A 148 -2.82 -9.62 -31.06
N THR A 149 -2.44 -8.52 -30.41
CA THR A 149 -2.93 -7.18 -30.75
C THR A 149 -1.72 -6.33 -31.10
N PRO A 150 -1.53 -5.90 -32.36
CA PRO A 150 -0.50 -4.92 -32.71
C PRO A 150 -1.10 -3.50 -32.60
N PRO A 151 -0.95 -2.79 -31.47
CA PRO A 151 -1.25 -1.37 -31.44
C PRO A 151 -0.06 -0.61 -32.03
N SER A 152 -0.28 0.17 -33.09
CA SER A 152 0.66 1.22 -33.45
C SER A 152 0.78 2.32 -32.37
N LEU A 153 -0.16 2.34 -31.42
CA LEU A 153 -0.23 3.31 -30.32
C LEU A 153 -0.56 2.64 -28.98
N ILE A 154 0.37 2.68 -28.03
CA ILE A 154 0.19 2.14 -26.68
C ILE A 154 -0.12 3.26 -25.70
N ASN A 155 -1.28 3.20 -25.06
CA ASN A 155 -1.66 4.14 -24.00
C ASN A 155 -1.20 3.61 -22.63
N LEU A 156 -0.22 4.30 -22.05
CA LEU A 156 0.27 4.08 -20.70
C LEU A 156 -0.35 5.12 -19.75
N GLY A 157 -1.22 4.66 -18.84
CA GLY A 157 -1.73 5.51 -17.77
C GLY A 157 -0.68 5.66 -16.67
N LEU A 158 -0.28 6.89 -16.36
CA LEU A 158 0.75 7.20 -15.36
C LEU A 158 0.17 7.52 -13.97
N GLY A 159 -1.15 7.48 -13.83
CA GLY A 159 -1.85 7.80 -12.59
C GLY A 159 -1.97 9.31 -12.35
N TYR A 160 -2.38 9.68 -11.13
CA TYR A 160 -2.48 11.07 -10.69
C TYR A 160 -1.13 11.61 -10.27
N THR A 161 -0.80 12.81 -10.78
CA THR A 161 0.35 13.58 -10.28
C THR A 161 -0.04 15.05 -10.11
N ALA A 162 0.13 15.58 -8.90
CA ALA A 162 -0.01 17.02 -8.65
C ALA A 162 1.19 17.85 -9.14
N TYR A 163 2.32 17.18 -9.44
CA TYR A 163 3.60 17.78 -9.79
C TYR A 163 4.15 17.18 -11.08
N PRO A 164 4.91 17.96 -11.87
CA PRO A 164 5.63 17.40 -13.00
C PRO A 164 6.70 16.43 -12.52
N TYR A 165 6.98 15.42 -13.33
CA TYR A 165 7.98 14.40 -13.06
C TYR A 165 8.79 14.14 -14.32
N THR A 166 10.10 13.99 -14.14
CA THR A 166 11.03 13.62 -15.19
C THR A 166 11.46 12.18 -14.93
N GLY A 167 11.37 11.34 -15.94
CA GLY A 167 11.74 9.94 -15.83
C GLY A 167 12.19 9.36 -17.15
N LYS A 168 12.25 8.03 -17.17
CA LYS A 168 12.65 7.25 -18.32
C LYS A 168 11.50 6.37 -18.77
N LEU A 169 11.42 6.16 -20.07
CA LEU A 169 10.50 5.21 -20.68
C LEU A 169 11.29 4.00 -21.16
N TYR A 170 10.95 2.83 -20.64
CA TYR A 170 11.56 1.56 -20.95
C TYR A 170 10.62 0.73 -21.79
N LEU A 171 11.15 0.04 -22.78
CA LEU A 171 10.43 -0.91 -23.61
C LEU A 171 11.18 -2.23 -23.59
N LEU A 172 10.44 -3.32 -23.40
CA LEU A 172 10.97 -4.68 -23.45
C LEU A 172 10.03 -5.53 -24.31
N THR A 173 10.58 -6.26 -25.27
CA THR A 173 9.81 -7.22 -26.09
C THR A 173 10.29 -8.63 -25.85
N TYR A 174 9.37 -9.57 -25.75
CA TYR A 174 9.69 -10.97 -25.43
C TYR A 174 8.70 -11.94 -26.07
N LYS A 175 9.16 -13.19 -26.24
CA LYS A 175 8.32 -14.30 -26.68
C LYS A 175 7.76 -15.07 -25.50
N LEU A 176 6.54 -15.56 -25.69
CA LEU A 176 5.82 -16.38 -24.73
C LEU A 176 5.58 -17.78 -25.29
N ASP A 177 5.63 -18.80 -24.44
CA ASP A 177 5.13 -20.13 -24.78
C ASP A 177 3.58 -20.21 -24.72
N ASN A 178 3.05 -21.39 -25.01
CA ASN A 178 1.60 -21.64 -24.98
C ASN A 178 0.98 -21.55 -23.57
N GLN A 179 1.79 -21.57 -22.53
CA GLN A 179 1.41 -21.44 -21.12
C GLN A 179 1.77 -20.04 -20.57
N SER A 180 2.05 -19.09 -21.46
CA SER A 180 2.42 -17.70 -21.14
C SER A 180 3.72 -17.53 -20.34
N GLY A 181 4.61 -18.53 -20.36
CA GLY A 181 5.98 -18.40 -19.83
C GLY A 181 6.89 -17.69 -20.82
N ILE A 182 7.77 -16.79 -20.34
CA ILE A 182 8.77 -16.16 -21.22
C ILE A 182 9.80 -17.18 -21.64
N ILE A 183 10.02 -17.26 -22.96
CA ILE A 183 11.04 -18.13 -23.56
C ILE A 183 12.26 -17.35 -24.07
N SER A 184 12.11 -16.08 -24.45
CA SER A 184 13.25 -15.25 -24.87
C SER A 184 12.92 -13.76 -24.76
N TYR A 185 13.95 -12.94 -24.52
CA TYR A 185 13.87 -11.50 -24.64
C TYR A 185 14.51 -11.09 -25.98
N GLU A 186 13.82 -10.27 -26.75
CA GLU A 186 14.24 -9.96 -28.12
C GLU A 186 14.88 -8.58 -28.20
N ASN A 187 14.22 -7.59 -27.60
CA ASN A 187 14.62 -6.19 -27.68
C ASN A 187 14.35 -5.47 -26.37
N PHE A 188 15.19 -4.49 -26.10
CA PHE A 188 15.09 -3.56 -24.99
C PHE A 188 15.43 -2.16 -25.50
N GLY A 189 14.73 -1.17 -24.99
CA GLY A 189 15.01 0.22 -25.26
C GLY A 189 14.71 1.15 -24.11
N VAL A 190 15.39 2.29 -24.12
CA VAL A 190 15.27 3.35 -23.11
C VAL A 190 15.18 4.70 -23.79
N SER A 191 14.18 5.48 -23.42
CA SER A 191 14.20 6.93 -23.60
C SER A 191 14.53 7.59 -22.27
N GLU A 192 15.46 8.52 -22.34
CA GLU A 192 15.83 9.39 -21.22
C GLU A 192 14.92 10.63 -21.18
N ASP A 193 14.89 11.29 -20.02
CA ASP A 193 14.34 12.65 -19.82
C ASP A 193 12.92 12.90 -20.34
N ILE A 194 12.02 11.93 -20.14
CA ILE A 194 10.59 12.09 -20.41
C ILE A 194 9.97 12.96 -19.30
N GLU A 195 9.64 14.20 -19.66
CA GLU A 195 8.93 15.13 -18.78
C GLU A 195 7.42 14.96 -18.89
N ILE A 196 6.76 14.73 -17.76
CA ILE A 196 5.33 14.58 -17.70
C ILE A 196 4.74 15.70 -16.85
N ALA A 197 3.83 16.47 -17.44
CA ALA A 197 3.09 17.52 -16.74
C ALA A 197 1.81 16.98 -16.08
N PRO A 198 1.36 17.57 -14.95
CA PRO A 198 0.07 17.25 -14.33
C PRO A 198 -1.10 17.36 -15.32
N GLY A 199 -1.91 16.30 -15.42
CA GLY A 199 -3.09 16.25 -16.30
C GLY A 199 -2.78 16.31 -17.80
N GLY A 200 -1.51 16.19 -18.21
CA GLY A 200 -1.10 16.24 -19.61
C GLY A 200 -1.33 14.91 -20.34
N ASN A 201 -1.45 15.00 -21.67
CA ASN A 201 -1.29 13.87 -22.58
C ASN A 201 0.01 14.07 -23.34
N LEU A 202 0.93 13.11 -23.25
CA LEU A 202 2.20 13.16 -23.96
C LEU A 202 2.21 12.11 -25.08
N ASN A 203 2.74 12.49 -26.23
CA ASN A 203 3.03 11.58 -27.33
C ASN A 203 4.54 11.33 -27.38
N TYR A 204 4.94 10.06 -27.38
CA TYR A 204 6.34 9.67 -27.53
C TYR A 204 6.48 8.61 -28.63
N THR A 205 7.52 8.70 -29.46
CA THR A 205 7.81 7.72 -30.50
C THR A 205 9.19 7.13 -30.27
N PHE A 206 9.28 5.82 -30.07
CA PHE A 206 10.57 5.14 -30.08
C PHE A 206 11.15 5.11 -31.49
N THR A 207 12.46 5.28 -31.63
CA THR A 207 13.17 4.97 -32.87
C THR A 207 13.62 3.51 -32.86
N SER A 208 13.81 2.90 -34.04
CA SER A 208 14.31 1.52 -34.13
C SER A 208 15.69 1.34 -33.50
N GLU A 209 16.52 2.38 -33.50
CA GLU A 209 17.84 2.39 -32.84
C GLU A 209 17.73 2.36 -31.32
N GLN A 210 16.71 3.01 -30.74
CA GLN A 210 16.50 3.02 -29.29
C GLN A 210 16.07 1.64 -28.76
N ILE A 211 15.56 0.75 -29.62
CA ILE A 211 14.93 -0.53 -29.26
C ILE A 211 15.61 -1.72 -29.95
N SER A 212 16.94 -1.66 -30.13
CA SER A 212 17.71 -2.71 -30.81
C SER A 212 18.54 -3.60 -29.88
N PHE A 213 18.53 -3.35 -28.57
CA PHE A 213 19.39 -4.07 -27.63
C PHE A 213 18.75 -5.40 -27.21
N ASN A 214 19.41 -6.53 -27.46
CA ASN A 214 18.97 -7.81 -26.90
C ASN A 214 19.56 -7.97 -25.48
N PRO A 215 18.73 -8.06 -24.42
CA PRO A 215 19.23 -8.14 -23.06
C PRO A 215 19.68 -9.55 -22.65
N GLY A 216 19.48 -10.58 -23.49
CA GLY A 216 19.71 -11.97 -23.13
C GLY A 216 18.84 -12.45 -21.97
N GLU A 217 19.04 -13.70 -21.60
CA GLU A 217 18.22 -14.38 -20.61
C GLU A 217 19.07 -14.99 -19.49
N LEU A 218 18.47 -15.11 -18.31
CA LEU A 218 18.98 -15.91 -17.20
C LEU A 218 17.81 -16.66 -16.56
N ASP A 219 17.99 -17.97 -16.41
CA ASP A 219 17.04 -18.83 -15.70
C ASP A 219 17.34 -18.78 -14.19
N VAL A 220 16.36 -18.33 -13.41
CA VAL A 220 16.46 -18.19 -11.96
C VAL A 220 15.56 -19.22 -11.28
N PRO A 221 16.11 -20.17 -10.50
CA PRO A 221 15.31 -21.11 -9.75
C PRO A 221 14.59 -20.42 -8.60
N VAL A 222 13.31 -20.73 -8.43
CA VAL A 222 12.43 -20.22 -7.39
C VAL A 222 11.90 -21.39 -6.55
N ASN A 223 12.10 -21.31 -5.24
CA ASN A 223 11.71 -22.34 -4.27
C ASN A 223 10.66 -21.81 -3.28
N ILE A 224 9.39 -22.08 -3.52
CA ILE A 224 8.33 -21.68 -2.59
C ILE A 224 8.08 -22.81 -1.59
N ASN A 225 8.52 -22.61 -0.34
CA ASN A 225 8.15 -23.50 0.76
C ASN A 225 6.73 -23.17 1.23
N SER A 226 5.74 -23.95 0.78
CA SER A 226 4.36 -23.89 1.30
C SER A 226 4.27 -24.67 2.60
N THR A 227 4.14 -24.00 3.75
CA THR A 227 3.78 -24.65 5.01
C THR A 227 2.25 -24.84 5.05
N GLY A 228 1.74 -25.97 4.55
CA GLY A 228 0.32 -26.33 4.65
C GLY A 228 -0.28 -26.97 3.38
N ASN A 229 -1.55 -27.40 3.45
CA ASN A 229 -2.34 -27.92 2.33
C ASN A 229 -2.75 -26.82 1.30
N SER A 230 -1.99 -25.73 1.23
CA SER A 230 -2.21 -24.63 0.29
C SER A 230 -1.54 -24.95 -1.03
N ASN A 231 -2.33 -25.16 -2.08
CA ASN A 231 -1.82 -25.11 -3.44
C ASN A 231 -1.58 -23.63 -3.79
N PHE A 232 -0.37 -23.30 -4.24
CA PHE A 232 -0.13 -22.04 -4.92
C PHE A 232 -0.74 -22.14 -6.31
N ALA A 233 -1.69 -21.26 -6.58
CA ALA A 233 -2.45 -21.26 -7.81
C ALA A 233 -1.73 -20.46 -8.90
N PHE A 234 -1.01 -19.38 -8.54
CA PHE A 234 -0.38 -18.48 -9.51
C PHE A 234 0.90 -17.83 -8.95
N CYS A 235 1.91 -17.63 -9.79
CA CYS A 235 3.05 -16.76 -9.51
C CYS A 235 3.24 -15.78 -10.67
N GLN A 236 3.45 -14.51 -10.38
CA GLN A 236 3.67 -13.43 -11.34
C GLN A 236 5.05 -12.81 -11.09
N TYR A 237 5.84 -12.63 -12.14
CA TYR A 237 7.15 -11.99 -12.06
C TYR A 237 7.09 -10.55 -12.58
N TYR A 238 7.72 -9.63 -11.85
CA TYR A 238 7.73 -8.20 -12.14
C TYR A 238 9.17 -7.75 -12.36
N ILE A 239 9.35 -6.81 -13.28
CA ILE A 239 10.58 -6.02 -13.38
C ILE A 239 10.25 -4.55 -13.11
N GLY A 240 11.07 -3.90 -12.28
CA GLY A 240 10.98 -2.48 -12.00
C GLY A 240 12.32 -1.78 -12.18
N PHE A 241 12.26 -0.48 -12.46
CA PHE A 241 13.41 0.41 -12.61
C PHE A 241 13.46 1.50 -11.53
N ALA A 242 12.66 1.35 -10.48
CA ALA A 242 12.70 2.17 -9.28
C ALA A 242 12.84 1.26 -8.06
N LYS A 243 13.74 1.61 -7.15
CA LYS A 243 14.04 0.79 -5.97
C LYS A 243 12.87 0.70 -4.99
N GLU A 244 12.00 1.72 -4.96
CA GLU A 244 11.07 1.98 -3.85
C GLU A 244 9.59 1.79 -4.19
N LYS A 245 9.24 1.38 -5.42
CA LYS A 245 7.82 1.19 -5.80
C LYS A 245 7.61 -0.01 -6.69
N ILE A 246 6.66 -0.84 -6.30
CA ILE A 246 6.16 -1.95 -7.09
C ILE A 246 4.65 -1.91 -7.12
N TYR A 247 4.13 -1.32 -8.17
CA TYR A 247 2.81 -1.68 -8.67
C TYR A 247 2.86 -2.01 -10.16
N SER A 248 4.07 -2.15 -10.72
CA SER A 248 4.28 -2.32 -12.15
C SER A 248 4.97 -3.62 -12.50
N GLY A 249 4.27 -4.50 -13.23
CA GLY A 249 4.71 -5.88 -13.46
C GLY A 249 4.61 -6.35 -14.89
N ILE A 250 5.49 -7.28 -15.26
CA ILE A 250 5.19 -8.14 -16.38
C ILE A 250 4.13 -9.13 -15.90
N PHE A 251 3.07 -9.36 -16.67
CA PHE A 251 2.28 -10.56 -16.44
C PHE A 251 3.07 -11.75 -16.97
N HIS A 252 3.90 -12.35 -16.13
CA HIS A 252 4.39 -13.70 -16.40
C HIS A 252 3.32 -14.71 -16.03
N SER A 253 2.99 -15.56 -16.99
CA SER A 253 2.37 -16.88 -16.85
C SER A 253 1.48 -17.10 -15.64
N MET A 254 0.16 -17.19 -15.87
CA MET A 254 -0.71 -17.93 -14.96
C MET A 254 -0.33 -19.42 -15.01
N GLN A 255 0.57 -19.84 -14.13
CA GLN A 255 0.85 -21.25 -13.91
C GLN A 255 0.77 -21.57 -12.41
N SER A 256 0.07 -22.67 -12.11
CA SER A 256 0.03 -23.25 -10.78
C SER A 256 1.32 -24.02 -10.56
N TYR A 257 2.20 -23.45 -9.73
CA TYR A 257 3.47 -24.06 -9.38
C TYR A 257 3.37 -24.64 -7.97
N SER A 258 3.67 -25.94 -7.80
CA SER A 258 3.94 -26.53 -6.50
C SER A 258 5.45 -26.67 -6.29
N GLY A 259 5.96 -26.09 -5.21
CA GLY A 259 7.36 -26.26 -4.77
C GLY A 259 8.37 -25.44 -5.56
N HIS A 260 8.87 -25.99 -6.68
CA HIS A 260 10.04 -25.47 -7.41
C HIS A 260 9.68 -25.11 -8.86
N PHE A 261 10.04 -23.90 -9.30
CA PHE A 261 9.93 -23.49 -10.70
C PHE A 261 11.10 -22.60 -11.12
N VAL A 262 11.17 -22.26 -12.41
CA VAL A 262 12.22 -21.41 -12.97
C VAL A 262 11.56 -20.18 -13.59
N VAL A 263 12.09 -19.00 -13.29
CA VAL A 263 11.71 -17.74 -13.92
C VAL A 263 12.84 -17.28 -14.83
N ARG A 264 12.51 -16.95 -16.08
CA ARG A 264 13.46 -16.40 -17.04
C ARG A 264 13.46 -14.86 -16.97
N ILE A 265 14.59 -14.28 -16.55
CA ILE A 265 14.76 -12.83 -16.37
C ILE A 265 15.74 -12.27 -17.41
N PRO A 266 15.69 -10.95 -17.74
CA PRO A 266 16.69 -10.35 -18.60
C PRO A 266 18.01 -10.19 -17.83
N SER A 267 19.15 -10.53 -18.47
CA SER A 267 20.44 -10.65 -17.76
C SER A 267 21.47 -9.57 -18.07
N GLY A 268 21.33 -8.89 -19.22
CA GLY A 268 22.29 -7.93 -19.76
C GLY A 268 21.78 -6.50 -19.85
N LEU A 269 20.73 -6.12 -19.09
CA LEU A 269 20.18 -4.76 -19.18
C LEU A 269 21.25 -3.69 -18.86
N PRO A 270 21.40 -2.64 -19.69
CA PRO A 270 22.37 -1.56 -19.48
C PRO A 270 21.92 -0.56 -18.40
N VAL A 271 20.91 -0.92 -17.60
CA VAL A 271 20.31 -0.12 -16.55
C VAL A 271 20.04 -1.02 -15.35
N GLN A 272 20.14 -0.45 -14.15
CA GLN A 272 19.79 -1.19 -12.94
C GLN A 272 18.29 -1.50 -12.95
N CYS A 273 17.96 -2.79 -12.82
CA CYS A 273 16.60 -3.26 -12.66
C CYS A 273 16.46 -4.05 -11.34
N TYR A 274 15.22 -4.17 -10.90
CA TYR A 274 14.83 -4.93 -9.74
C TYR A 274 13.81 -5.98 -10.18
N ASN A 275 14.07 -7.22 -9.81
CA ASN A 275 13.20 -8.37 -10.05
C ASN A 275 12.26 -8.52 -8.87
N TYR A 276 11.00 -8.88 -9.08
CA TYR A 276 10.05 -9.16 -8.00
C TYR A 276 9.12 -10.32 -8.36
N LEU A 277 8.54 -10.98 -7.34
CA LEU A 277 7.72 -12.17 -7.53
C LEU A 277 6.48 -12.11 -6.64
N ASN A 278 5.30 -12.00 -7.22
CA ASN A 278 4.03 -12.09 -6.50
C ASN A 278 3.50 -13.53 -6.59
N ALA A 279 3.16 -14.15 -5.48
CA ALA A 279 2.59 -15.50 -5.46
C ALA A 279 1.16 -15.46 -4.91
N TYR A 280 0.28 -16.32 -5.41
CA TYR A 280 -1.12 -16.38 -5.05
C TYR A 280 -1.42 -17.81 -4.59
N SER A 281 -1.89 -17.96 -3.36
CA SER A 281 -2.44 -19.23 -2.89
C SER A 281 -3.95 -19.14 -2.88
N THR A 282 -4.60 -20.13 -3.50
CA THR A 282 -6.04 -20.30 -3.36
C THR A 282 -6.29 -21.48 -2.44
N SER A 283 -7.10 -21.28 -1.40
CA SER A 283 -7.60 -22.42 -0.63
C SER A 283 -8.71 -23.12 -1.41
N ALA A 284 -8.94 -24.41 -1.11
CA ALA A 284 -9.98 -25.22 -1.76
C ALA A 284 -11.42 -24.67 -1.57
N ASN A 285 -11.62 -23.72 -0.66
CA ASN A 285 -12.94 -23.17 -0.31
C ASN A 285 -13.25 -21.81 -0.99
N GLY A 286 -12.45 -21.39 -1.98
CA GLY A 286 -12.71 -20.15 -2.73
C GLY A 286 -12.32 -18.85 -2.02
N SER A 287 -11.76 -18.92 -0.81
CA SER A 287 -10.97 -17.82 -0.25
C SER A 287 -9.58 -17.83 -0.89
N GLY A 288 -9.35 -16.87 -1.79
CA GLY A 288 -8.06 -16.63 -2.42
C GLY A 288 -7.24 -15.67 -1.57
N THR A 289 -6.02 -16.04 -1.23
CA THR A 289 -5.04 -15.15 -0.61
C THR A 289 -4.05 -14.68 -1.66
N ASP A 290 -4.06 -13.38 -1.94
CA ASP A 290 -3.00 -12.74 -2.72
C ASP A 290 -1.78 -12.62 -1.82
N GLN A 291 -0.56 -12.97 -2.24
CA GLN A 291 0.66 -12.79 -1.44
C GLN A 291 1.74 -12.05 -2.25
N PHE A 292 1.84 -10.74 -2.03
CA PHE A 292 2.82 -9.91 -2.72
C PHE A 292 4.22 -9.96 -2.09
N LEU A 293 5.13 -10.80 -2.62
CA LEU A 293 6.48 -10.91 -2.08
C LEU A 293 7.53 -10.13 -2.89
N MET A 294 8.01 -9.02 -2.35
CA MET A 294 9.14 -8.29 -2.93
C MET A 294 10.45 -9.02 -2.62
N VAL A 295 11.13 -9.59 -3.64
CA VAL A 295 12.45 -10.20 -3.48
C VAL A 295 13.49 -9.49 -4.35
N PRO A 296 14.42 -8.70 -3.77
CA PRO A 296 15.60 -8.25 -4.50
C PRO A 296 16.35 -9.47 -5.02
N GLY A 297 16.80 -9.43 -6.29
CA GLY A 297 17.28 -10.57 -7.08
C GLY A 297 18.52 -11.35 -6.58
N THR A 298 18.80 -11.36 -5.28
CA THR A 298 19.93 -12.06 -4.65
C THR A 298 19.51 -13.13 -3.62
N GLN A 299 18.22 -13.33 -3.33
CA GLN A 299 17.75 -14.36 -2.38
C GLN A 299 17.07 -15.54 -3.10
N ASN A 300 17.47 -16.77 -2.75
CA ASN A 300 17.06 -18.01 -3.43
C ASN A 300 16.09 -18.90 -2.62
N ASN A 301 15.69 -18.48 -1.41
CA ASN A 301 14.80 -19.25 -0.53
C ASN A 301 13.66 -18.38 -0.02
N PHE A 302 12.43 -18.93 -0.06
CA PHE A 302 11.21 -18.23 0.29
C PHE A 302 10.52 -18.98 1.45
N THR A 303 10.10 -18.27 2.49
CA THR A 303 9.25 -18.80 3.56
C THR A 303 8.04 -17.90 3.70
N VAL A 304 6.86 -18.46 3.50
CA VAL A 304 5.59 -17.75 3.58
C VAL A 304 5.08 -17.87 5.01
N SER A 305 4.76 -16.74 5.65
CA SER A 305 4.13 -16.69 6.97
C SER A 305 2.65 -17.04 6.89
N ASP A 306 2.06 -17.51 8.00
CA ASP A 306 0.63 -17.81 8.10
C ASP A 306 -0.25 -16.61 7.71
N ASN A 307 -1.32 -16.90 6.95
CA ASN A 307 -2.24 -15.89 6.43
C ASN A 307 -3.07 -15.21 7.54
N PRO A 308 -3.35 -13.90 7.41
CA PRO A 308 -4.38 -13.27 8.22
C PRO A 308 -5.76 -13.79 7.80
N VAL A 309 -6.51 -14.31 8.76
CA VAL A 309 -7.88 -14.82 8.60
C VAL A 309 -8.79 -14.01 9.50
N LEU A 310 -9.92 -13.52 8.97
CA LEU A 310 -10.94 -12.90 9.81
C LEU A 310 -11.53 -13.96 10.75
N LEU A 311 -11.27 -13.81 12.05
CA LEU A 311 -11.78 -14.67 13.12
C LEU A 311 -13.17 -14.22 13.57
N THR A 312 -13.40 -12.91 13.64
CA THR A 312 -14.70 -12.33 13.98
C THR A 312 -14.93 -11.05 13.19
N PRO A 313 -16.17 -10.72 12.79
CA PRO A 313 -17.38 -11.52 12.95
C PRO A 313 -17.44 -12.72 11.97
N PRO A 314 -18.21 -13.78 12.27
CA PRO A 314 -18.39 -14.90 11.35
C PRO A 314 -19.14 -14.48 10.09
N VAL A 315 -19.12 -15.34 9.06
CA VAL A 315 -19.91 -15.17 7.84
C VAL A 315 -21.39 -14.96 8.19
N ASP A 316 -22.06 -14.05 7.49
CA ASP A 316 -23.48 -13.70 7.63
C ASP A 316 -23.88 -13.09 8.98
N ALA A 317 -22.91 -12.72 9.80
CA ALA A 317 -23.15 -12.05 11.07
C ALA A 317 -23.87 -10.70 10.87
N LEU A 318 -24.68 -10.35 11.87
CA LEU A 318 -25.19 -8.99 12.01
C LEU A 318 -24.04 -8.09 12.46
N VAL A 319 -23.73 -7.09 11.65
CA VAL A 319 -22.74 -6.06 11.96
C VAL A 319 -23.45 -4.79 12.37
N SER A 320 -22.97 -4.18 13.45
CA SER A 320 -23.42 -2.89 13.97
C SER A 320 -22.21 -2.03 14.27
N ASP A 321 -22.43 -0.81 14.71
CA ASP A 321 -21.37 0.15 15.06
C ASP A 321 -20.37 -0.50 16.02
N THR A 322 -20.83 -1.24 17.02
CA THR A 322 -19.95 -1.87 18.01
C THR A 322 -19.25 -3.17 17.56
N THR A 323 -19.36 -3.59 16.30
CA THR A 323 -18.80 -4.88 15.84
C THR A 323 -17.28 -4.84 15.74
N LYS A 324 -16.61 -5.77 16.44
CA LYS A 324 -15.15 -5.94 16.42
C LYS A 324 -14.68 -6.90 15.33
N PHE A 325 -13.65 -6.50 14.58
CA PHE A 325 -13.06 -7.29 13.48
C PHE A 325 -11.71 -7.90 13.88
N THR A 326 -11.71 -9.13 14.39
CA THR A 326 -10.47 -9.79 14.83
C THR A 326 -9.89 -10.59 13.68
N PHE A 327 -8.58 -10.44 13.44
CA PHE A 327 -7.85 -11.23 12.44
C PHE A 327 -6.78 -12.10 13.13
N SER A 328 -6.50 -13.29 12.58
CA SER A 328 -5.34 -14.08 13.00
C SER A 328 -4.06 -13.35 12.58
N GLY A 329 -3.09 -13.23 13.48
CA GLY A 329 -2.01 -12.28 13.29
C GLY A 329 -0.81 -12.68 12.48
N GLY A 330 -0.80 -13.85 11.85
CA GLY A 330 0.42 -14.39 11.21
C GLY A 330 1.64 -14.42 12.15
N GLY A 331 1.44 -14.37 13.48
CA GLY A 331 2.44 -14.58 14.53
C GLY A 331 3.53 -13.52 14.77
N GLU A 332 3.72 -12.53 13.92
CA GLU A 332 4.90 -11.64 13.97
C GLU A 332 4.57 -10.14 13.97
N GLU A 333 5.38 -9.31 14.63
CA GLU A 333 5.31 -7.84 14.57
C GLU A 333 5.31 -7.31 13.12
N GLY A 334 4.58 -6.22 12.88
CA GLY A 334 4.52 -5.51 11.60
C GLY A 334 3.40 -4.45 11.56
N ILE A 335 3.35 -3.66 10.50
CA ILE A 335 2.19 -2.80 10.23
C ILE A 335 1.20 -3.53 9.34
N TYR A 336 -0.09 -3.44 9.63
CA TYR A 336 -1.17 -4.04 8.87
C TYR A 336 -2.02 -2.92 8.27
N ASN A 337 -2.29 -3.00 6.96
CA ASN A 337 -3.35 -2.25 6.29
C ASN A 337 -4.52 -3.20 6.09
N ILE A 338 -5.68 -2.87 6.63
CA ILE A 338 -6.92 -3.57 6.31
C ILE A 338 -7.77 -2.66 5.44
N LEU A 339 -7.98 -3.11 4.22
CA LEU A 339 -8.85 -2.52 3.24
C LEU A 339 -10.23 -3.17 3.38
N PHE A 340 -11.25 -2.37 3.67
CA PHE A 340 -12.65 -2.72 3.53
C PHE A 340 -13.19 -2.03 2.28
N TYR A 341 -13.93 -2.75 1.42
CA TYR A 341 -14.53 -2.12 0.25
C TYR A 341 -15.89 -2.72 -0.11
N ASP A 342 -16.71 -1.88 -0.74
CA ASP A 342 -17.99 -2.18 -1.40
C ASP A 342 -18.04 -1.36 -2.71
N THR A 343 -19.01 -1.63 -3.57
CA THR A 343 -19.29 -1.02 -4.89
C THR A 343 -19.17 0.51 -4.99
N GLY A 344 -19.16 1.25 -3.88
CA GLY A 344 -18.96 2.70 -3.87
C GLY A 344 -18.01 3.25 -2.79
N PHE A 345 -17.42 2.39 -1.95
CA PHE A 345 -16.67 2.83 -0.76
C PHE A 345 -15.40 2.02 -0.55
N ILE A 346 -14.33 2.70 -0.12
CA ILE A 346 -13.06 2.08 0.22
C ILE A 346 -12.55 2.69 1.53
N THR A 347 -12.36 1.87 2.55
CA THR A 347 -11.78 2.29 3.82
C THR A 347 -10.54 1.47 4.11
N SER A 348 -9.42 2.14 4.35
CA SER A 348 -8.14 1.53 4.70
C SER A 348 -7.78 1.84 6.15
N VAL A 349 -7.28 0.86 6.89
CA VAL A 349 -6.93 1.01 8.32
C VAL A 349 -5.50 0.53 8.54
N PHE A 350 -4.59 1.44 8.90
CA PHE A 350 -3.21 1.14 9.25
C PHE A 350 -3.01 1.03 10.76
N GLN A 351 -2.41 -0.07 11.22
CA GLN A 351 -2.07 -0.26 12.64
C GLN A 351 -0.94 -1.28 12.86
N SER A 352 -0.31 -1.27 14.04
CA SER A 352 0.79 -2.19 14.42
C SER A 352 0.36 -3.51 15.04
N SER A 353 -0.96 -3.72 15.21
CA SER A 353 -1.51 -4.93 15.79
C SER A 353 -2.17 -5.79 14.71
N PRO A 354 -2.04 -7.13 14.77
CA PRO A 354 -2.86 -8.01 13.94
C PRO A 354 -4.34 -8.04 14.36
N ILE A 355 -4.61 -7.76 15.65
CA ILE A 355 -5.96 -7.70 16.19
C ILE A 355 -6.49 -6.29 15.98
N ILE A 356 -7.57 -6.14 15.22
CA ILE A 356 -8.22 -4.84 14.99
C ILE A 356 -9.51 -4.79 15.82
N GLU A 357 -9.50 -4.03 16.90
CA GLU A 357 -10.78 -3.64 17.48
C GLU A 357 -11.30 -2.43 16.71
N TYR A 358 -12.10 -2.68 15.68
CA TYR A 358 -12.87 -1.60 15.08
C TYR A 358 -14.09 -1.32 15.96
N LYS A 359 -14.22 -0.06 16.38
CA LYS A 359 -15.41 0.47 17.03
C LYS A 359 -15.95 1.45 15.98
N ASP A 360 -17.17 1.18 15.52
CA ASP A 360 -18.02 2.00 14.65
C ASP A 360 -18.00 1.66 13.16
N VAL A 361 -18.52 0.47 12.77
CA VAL A 361 -18.71 0.02 11.37
C VAL A 361 -19.27 1.08 10.40
N LYS A 362 -20.08 2.03 10.88
CA LYS A 362 -20.57 3.18 10.09
C LYS A 362 -19.46 4.05 9.52
N ASP A 363 -18.32 4.11 10.20
CA ASP A 363 -17.15 4.81 9.70
C ASP A 363 -16.48 4.04 8.55
N LEU A 364 -16.68 2.72 8.43
CA LEU A 364 -16.20 1.89 7.32
C LEU A 364 -17.12 1.90 6.10
N VAL A 365 -18.44 2.01 6.30
CA VAL A 365 -19.45 1.78 5.25
C VAL A 365 -20.56 2.82 5.37
N GLN A 366 -20.83 3.60 4.32
CA GLN A 366 -21.92 4.60 4.33
C GLN A 366 -23.32 4.00 4.09
N ASN A 367 -23.41 2.74 3.62
CA ASN A 367 -24.69 2.13 3.24
C ASN A 367 -25.32 1.35 4.40
N GLU A 368 -25.97 2.05 5.33
CA GLU A 368 -26.74 1.46 6.44
C GLU A 368 -28.07 0.81 6.00
N GLY A 369 -28.37 0.70 4.70
CA GLY A 369 -29.72 0.40 4.19
C GLY A 369 -29.95 -0.96 3.54
N SER A 370 -28.92 -1.80 3.33
CA SER A 370 -29.05 -3.07 2.61
C SER A 370 -28.12 -4.14 3.17
N SER A 371 -28.48 -5.42 3.02
CA SER A 371 -27.52 -6.53 3.20
C SER A 371 -26.37 -6.35 2.20
N GLY A 372 -25.29 -5.72 2.64
CA GLY A 372 -24.14 -5.39 1.81
C GLY A 372 -23.11 -6.52 1.81
N GLN A 373 -22.54 -6.80 0.64
CA GLN A 373 -21.30 -7.56 0.57
C GLN A 373 -20.17 -6.64 0.98
N LEU A 374 -19.42 -7.00 2.03
CA LEU A 374 -18.21 -6.27 2.41
C LEU A 374 -17.01 -7.14 2.04
N PHE A 375 -16.23 -6.64 1.11
CA PHE A 375 -14.97 -7.25 0.77
C PHE A 375 -13.90 -6.73 1.71
N TRP A 376 -12.94 -7.59 2.06
CA TRP A 376 -11.80 -7.14 2.82
C TRP A 376 -10.49 -7.72 2.30
N HIS A 377 -9.42 -6.98 2.56
CA HIS A 377 -8.07 -7.35 2.21
C HIS A 377 -7.12 -6.84 3.29
N VAL A 378 -6.27 -7.71 3.83
CA VAL A 378 -5.23 -7.38 4.79
C VAL A 378 -3.88 -7.42 4.09
N SER A 379 -3.07 -6.39 4.28
CA SER A 379 -1.68 -6.34 3.87
C SER A 379 -0.81 -6.11 5.09
N LYS A 380 0.24 -6.92 5.28
CA LYS A 380 1.28 -6.72 6.28
C LYS A 380 2.49 -6.06 5.62
N PHE A 381 3.05 -5.04 6.27
CA PHE A 381 4.19 -4.23 5.86
C PHE A 381 5.40 -4.54 6.72
N GLY A 382 6.23 -5.47 6.20
CA GLY A 382 7.51 -5.95 6.73
C GLY A 382 7.58 -6.13 8.26
N LYS A 383 8.79 -6.00 8.80
CA LYS A 383 9.10 -6.09 10.25
C LYS A 383 9.23 -4.68 10.86
N ILE A 384 8.25 -3.82 10.60
CA ILE A 384 8.22 -2.48 11.20
C ILE A 384 7.51 -2.56 12.54
N SER A 385 8.20 -2.15 13.61
CA SER A 385 7.72 -2.30 14.99
C SER A 385 6.73 -1.22 15.46
N SER A 386 6.51 -0.15 14.68
CA SER A 386 5.56 0.92 15.05
C SER A 386 5.01 1.68 13.85
N ILE A 387 3.79 2.21 13.99
CA ILE A 387 3.16 3.02 12.95
C ILE A 387 3.94 4.31 12.68
N ASP A 388 4.61 4.85 13.70
CA ASP A 388 5.47 6.03 13.58
C ASP A 388 6.68 5.75 12.69
N LYS A 389 7.33 4.60 12.88
CA LYS A 389 8.40 4.13 11.98
C LYS A 389 7.88 3.84 10.59
N PHE A 390 6.68 3.31 10.44
CA PHE A 390 6.10 3.12 9.11
C PHE A 390 5.87 4.48 8.43
N ALA A 391 5.24 5.42 9.11
CA ALA A 391 5.01 6.76 8.57
C ALA A 391 6.31 7.54 8.26
N THR A 392 7.44 7.18 8.87
CA THR A 392 8.73 7.87 8.67
C THR A 392 9.73 7.10 7.78
N GLU A 393 9.73 5.77 7.82
CA GLU A 393 10.70 4.88 7.16
C GLU A 393 10.12 4.08 5.97
N TYR A 394 8.78 3.97 5.84
CA TYR A 394 8.15 3.27 4.71
C TYR A 394 8.58 3.84 3.36
N PHE A 395 9.05 5.08 3.35
CA PHE A 395 9.55 5.75 2.17
C PHE A 395 10.95 5.28 1.71
N GLY A 396 11.69 4.41 2.43
CA GLY A 396 13.09 4.10 2.09
C GLY A 396 13.61 2.67 2.28
N SER A 397 12.81 1.69 2.72
CA SER A 397 13.32 0.33 2.98
C SER A 397 12.63 -0.77 2.15
N GLN A 398 13.46 -1.64 1.58
CA GLN A 398 13.06 -2.88 0.90
C GLN A 398 12.30 -3.75 1.89
N GLN A 399 10.98 -3.87 1.74
CA GLN A 399 10.21 -4.72 2.63
C GLN A 399 9.30 -5.66 1.85
N SER A 400 9.34 -6.92 2.25
CA SER A 400 8.36 -7.91 1.88
C SER A 400 7.01 -7.51 2.48
N PHE A 401 5.95 -7.72 1.71
CA PHE A 401 4.59 -7.60 2.19
C PHE A 401 3.99 -9.01 2.23
N THR A 402 3.09 -9.28 3.17
CA THR A 402 2.26 -10.48 3.12
C THR A 402 0.83 -10.01 3.06
N THR A 403 0.12 -10.36 2.00
CA THR A 403 -1.28 -10.00 1.81
C THR A 403 -2.19 -11.21 2.06
N GLY A 404 -3.46 -10.95 2.34
CA GLY A 404 -4.50 -11.96 2.47
C GLY A 404 -5.85 -11.32 2.20
N SER A 405 -6.66 -11.93 1.33
CA SER A 405 -7.97 -11.43 0.91
C SER A 405 -9.05 -12.46 1.22
N GLU A 406 -10.26 -11.98 1.50
CA GLU A 406 -11.44 -12.83 1.56
C GLU A 406 -12.70 -12.02 1.23
N THR A 407 -13.65 -12.66 0.56
CA THR A 407 -14.99 -12.11 0.35
C THR A 407 -15.92 -12.65 1.43
N ARG A 408 -16.59 -11.75 2.16
CA ARG A 408 -17.54 -12.12 3.21
C ARG A 408 -18.88 -11.39 3.02
N TYR A 409 -19.93 -12.10 3.37
CA TYR A 409 -21.29 -11.57 3.41
C TYR A 409 -21.58 -11.15 4.85
N PHE A 410 -22.08 -9.93 5.05
CA PHE A 410 -22.55 -9.45 6.34
C PHE A 410 -23.93 -8.83 6.20
N ARG A 411 -24.65 -8.74 7.31
CA ARG A 411 -25.95 -8.06 7.38
C ARG A 411 -25.83 -6.88 8.31
N PHE A 412 -26.08 -5.66 7.82
CA PHE A 412 -26.08 -4.47 8.68
C PHE A 412 -27.36 -4.48 9.52
N LYS A 413 -27.22 -4.17 10.82
CA LYS A 413 -28.33 -4.11 11.77
C LYS A 413 -29.00 -2.74 11.78
#